data_AF-A0A353GDK8-F1
#
_entry.id   AF-A0A353GDK8-F1
#
_cell.length_a   1.000
_cell.length_b   1.000
_cell.length_c   1.000
_cell.angle_alpha   90.00
_cell.angle_beta   90.00
_cell.angle_gamma   90.00
#
_symmetry.space_group_name_H-M   'P 1'
#
loop_
_entity.id
_entity.type
_entity.pdbx_description
1 polymer ?
#
loop_
_entity_poly.entity_id
_entity_poly.type
_entity_poly.pdbx_seq_one_letter_code
_entity_poly.pdbx_strand_id
1 'polypeptide(L)'
;GSVQTIIPMGDKGALRLTTALYYTPSGRSIQGTGIHPDITVEEPLPADLQGKLKTEGESALPGHIQGQSETEEGSGSVAYVPPDPKDDVQL
;
A
#
# COMPACT_ATOMS: atom_id res chain seq x y z
N GLY A 1 -6.61 2.87 -1.33
CA GLY A 1 -7.34 3.45 -0.19
C GLY A 1 -8.83 3.33 -0.38
N SER A 2 -9.45 2.44 0.38
CA SER A 2 -10.90 2.19 0.35
C SER A 2 -11.45 2.00 1.77
N VAL A 3 -12.77 2.12 1.92
CA VAL A 3 -13.48 1.85 3.18
C VAL A 3 -14.16 0.50 3.07
N GLN A 4 -13.97 -0.34 4.09
CA GLN A 4 -14.60 -1.66 4.18
C GLN A 4 -15.61 -1.69 5.32
N THR A 5 -16.81 -2.19 5.03
CA THR A 5 -17.85 -2.43 6.01
C THR A 5 -17.97 -3.94 6.23
N ILE A 6 -18.02 -4.35 7.50
CA ILE A 6 -18.29 -5.74 7.89
C ILE A 6 -19.80 -5.86 8.18
N ILE A 7 -20.49 -6.73 7.44
CA ILE A 7 -21.92 -6.98 7.56
C ILE A 7 -22.11 -8.39 8.14
N PRO A 8 -22.54 -8.53 9.40
CA PRO A 8 -22.79 -9.84 10.01
C PRO A 8 -23.91 -10.58 9.28
N MET A 9 -23.75 -11.89 9.04
CA MET A 9 -24.76 -12.74 8.37
C MET A 9 -25.43 -13.72 9.35
N GLY A 10 -25.47 -13.37 10.64
CA GLY A 10 -25.88 -14.25 11.73
C GLY A 10 -24.68 -14.93 12.39
N ASP A 11 -24.92 -16.10 13.01
CA ASP A 11 -23.98 -16.68 13.98
C ASP A 11 -22.69 -17.28 13.38
N LYS A 12 -22.60 -17.46 12.06
CA LYS A 12 -21.52 -18.23 11.41
C LYS A 12 -20.77 -17.50 10.29
N GLY A 13 -20.83 -16.17 10.24
CA GLY A 13 -20.00 -15.43 9.29
C GLY A 13 -20.35 -13.96 9.13
N ALA A 14 -19.53 -13.26 8.35
CA ALA A 14 -19.75 -11.88 7.97
C ALA A 14 -19.25 -11.64 6.53
N LEU A 15 -19.90 -10.70 5.84
CA LEU A 15 -19.45 -10.18 4.56
C LEU A 15 -18.56 -8.95 4.80
N ARG A 16 -17.36 -8.93 4.21
CA ARG A 16 -16.53 -7.72 4.16
C ARG A 16 -16.66 -7.10 2.78
N LEU A 17 -17.23 -5.91 2.71
CA LEU A 17 -17.54 -5.24 1.45
C LEU A 17 -16.92 -3.85 1.40
N THR A 18 -16.27 -3.52 0.29
CA THR A 18 -15.81 -2.15 0.03
C THR A 18 -17.00 -1.27 -0.32
N THR A 19 -17.21 -0.19 0.45
CA THR A 19 -18.38 0.69 0.34
C THR A 19 -18.04 2.10 -0.13
N ALA A 20 -16.78 2.50 -0.04
CA ALA A 20 -16.30 3.79 -0.53
C ALA A 20 -14.81 3.76 -0.91
N LEU A 21 -14.39 4.79 -1.65
CA LEU A 21 -12.99 5.05 -2.00
C LEU A 21 -12.54 6.39 -1.39
N TYR A 22 -11.26 6.50 -1.07
CA TYR A 22 -10.66 7.76 -0.64
C TYR A 22 -10.09 8.54 -1.82
N TYR A 23 -10.29 9.86 -1.77
CA TYR A 23 -9.83 10.80 -2.76
C TYR A 23 -9.03 11.93 -2.10
N THR A 24 -7.98 12.38 -2.78
CA THR A 24 -7.24 13.59 -2.41
C THR A 24 -8.10 14.84 -2.60
N PRO A 25 -7.74 16.00 -2.01
CA PRO A 25 -8.42 17.26 -2.27
C PRO A 25 -8.47 17.65 -3.76
N SER A 26 -7.49 17.22 -4.54
CA SER A 26 -7.45 17.39 -6.00
C SER A 26 -8.35 16.41 -6.77
N GLY A 27 -9.10 15.53 -6.09
CA GLY A 27 -10.03 14.60 -6.71
C GLY A 27 -9.39 13.33 -7.28
N ARG A 28 -8.14 13.01 -6.93
CA ARG A 28 -7.47 11.77 -7.35
C ARG A 28 -7.74 10.64 -6.35
N SER A 29 -8.12 9.46 -6.85
CA SER A 29 -8.23 8.26 -6.02
C SER A 29 -6.85 7.73 -5.64
N ILE A 30 -6.72 7.28 -4.39
CA ILE A 30 -5.49 6.63 -3.88
C ILE A 30 -5.56 5.10 -3.91
N GLN A 31 -6.66 4.53 -4.42
CA GLN A 31 -6.79 3.09 -4.63
C GLN A 31 -5.82 2.61 -5.70
N GLY A 32 -5.11 1.52 -5.43
CA GLY A 32 -4.16 0.93 -6.39
C GLY A 32 -2.84 1.67 -6.58
N THR A 33 -2.82 2.99 -6.38
CA THR A 33 -1.63 3.83 -6.65
C THR A 33 -0.93 4.38 -5.40
N GLY A 34 -1.68 4.63 -4.31
CA GLY A 34 -1.14 5.35 -3.15
C GLY A 34 -0.85 6.85 -3.40
N ILE A 35 0.06 7.41 -2.63
CA ILE A 35 0.51 8.81 -2.72
C ILE A 35 1.94 8.83 -3.23
N HIS A 36 2.20 9.61 -4.28
CA HIS A 36 3.55 9.83 -4.77
C HIS A 36 4.22 10.91 -3.92
N PRO A 37 5.41 10.67 -3.34
CA PRO A 37 6.11 11.66 -2.55
C PRO A 37 6.68 12.76 -3.45
N ASP A 38 6.82 13.97 -2.93
CA ASP A 38 7.51 15.05 -3.67
C ASP A 38 9.02 14.82 -3.73
N ILE A 39 9.57 14.16 -2.70
CA ILE A 39 10.99 13.79 -2.59
C ILE A 39 11.05 12.30 -2.27
N THR A 40 11.63 11.53 -3.18
CA THR A 40 11.86 10.09 -2.98
C THR A 40 13.17 9.88 -2.22
N VAL A 41 13.10 9.15 -1.10
CA VAL A 41 14.27 8.73 -0.32
C VAL A 41 14.22 7.21 -0.19
N GLU A 42 15.20 6.54 -0.81
CA GLU A 42 15.30 5.09 -0.81
C GLU A 42 16.20 4.62 0.34
N GLU A 43 15.70 3.67 1.13
CA GLU A 43 16.45 3.06 2.23
C GLU A 43 17.52 2.09 1.68
N PRO A 44 18.81 2.28 1.98
CA PRO A 44 19.86 1.38 1.51
C PRO A 44 19.66 -0.03 2.05
N LEU A 45 19.43 -0.98 1.14
CA LEU A 45 19.27 -2.38 1.49
C LEU A 45 20.64 -3.07 1.73
N PRO A 46 20.76 -3.88 2.79
CA PRO A 46 21.88 -4.81 2.97
C PRO A 46 22.09 -5.70 1.74
N ALA A 47 23.36 -6.03 1.46
CA ALA A 47 23.73 -6.77 0.25
C ALA A 47 23.03 -8.14 0.12
N ASP A 48 22.68 -8.77 1.23
CA ASP A 48 21.95 -10.03 1.27
C ASP A 48 20.44 -9.89 0.97
N LEU A 49 19.88 -8.68 1.08
CA LEU A 49 18.48 -8.37 0.82
C LEU A 49 18.24 -7.69 -0.54
N GLN A 50 19.29 -7.18 -1.17
CA GLN A 50 19.22 -6.60 -2.52
C GLN A 50 18.62 -7.58 -3.52
N GLY A 51 17.58 -7.14 -4.24
CA GLY A 51 16.86 -7.94 -5.23
C GLY A 51 15.97 -9.06 -4.66
N LYS A 52 15.94 -9.26 -3.35
CA LYS A 52 15.07 -10.25 -2.69
C LYS A 52 13.81 -9.63 -2.10
N LEU A 53 13.89 -8.38 -1.68
CA LEU A 53 12.74 -7.63 -1.21
C LEU A 53 11.92 -7.11 -2.38
N LYS A 54 10.60 -7.21 -2.24
CA LYS A 54 9.63 -6.66 -3.18
C LYS A 54 8.91 -5.52 -2.51
N THR A 55 8.53 -4.54 -3.30
CA THR A 55 7.54 -3.53 -2.92
C THR A 55 6.21 -4.25 -2.70
N GLU A 56 5.68 -4.16 -1.48
CA GLU A 56 4.38 -4.75 -1.14
C GLU A 56 3.35 -3.66 -0.88
N GLY A 57 2.19 -3.82 -1.51
CA GLY A 57 1.04 -2.94 -1.33
C GLY A 57 -0.26 -3.62 -1.75
N GLU A 58 -1.38 -2.91 -1.60
CA GLU A 58 -2.72 -3.46 -1.85
C GLU A 58 -2.89 -3.94 -3.30
N SER A 59 -2.30 -3.24 -4.27
CA SER A 59 -2.31 -3.60 -5.70
C SER A 59 -1.61 -4.92 -6.02
N ALA A 60 -0.70 -5.39 -5.17
CA ALA A 60 -0.05 -6.70 -5.37
C ALA A 60 -0.95 -7.88 -4.95
N LEU A 61 -2.07 -7.62 -4.25
CA LEU A 61 -2.95 -8.67 -3.74
C LEU A 61 -3.84 -9.24 -4.85
N PRO A 62 -4.05 -10.57 -4.89
CA PRO A 62 -5.01 -11.18 -5.80
C PRO A 62 -6.43 -10.65 -5.56
N GLY A 63 -7.10 -10.22 -6.65
CA GLY A 63 -8.47 -9.72 -6.58
C GLY A 63 -8.62 -8.38 -5.86
N HIS A 64 -7.54 -7.59 -5.77
CA HIS A 64 -7.65 -6.21 -5.32
C HIS A 64 -8.56 -5.40 -6.25
N ILE A 65 -9.11 -4.31 -5.73
CA ILE A 65 -9.92 -3.38 -6.51
C ILE A 65 -8.98 -2.47 -7.30
N GLN A 66 -9.01 -2.58 -8.62
CA GLN A 66 -8.18 -1.77 -9.51
C GLN A 66 -8.51 -0.28 -9.36
N GLY A 67 -7.49 0.52 -9.13
CA GLY A 67 -7.57 1.96 -9.00
C GLY A 67 -7.82 2.68 -10.33
N GLN A 68 -8.52 3.83 -10.29
CA GLN A 68 -8.73 4.68 -11.47
C GLN A 68 -7.43 5.25 -12.06
N SER A 69 -6.40 5.41 -11.23
CA SER A 69 -5.10 5.96 -11.61
C SER A 69 -3.96 4.97 -11.34
N GLU A 70 -4.30 3.68 -11.26
CA GLU A 70 -3.32 2.62 -11.01
C GLU A 70 -2.42 2.42 -12.24
N THR A 71 -1.12 2.32 -11.99
CA THR A 71 -0.08 2.05 -12.99
C THR A 71 0.53 0.67 -12.71
N GLU A 72 1.38 0.18 -13.63
CA GLU A 72 2.12 -1.08 -13.43
C GLU A 72 3.05 -1.06 -12.20
N GLU A 73 3.43 0.14 -11.71
CA GLU A 73 4.18 0.31 -10.46
C GLU A 73 3.33 -0.04 -9.23
N GLY A 74 2.01 0.17 -9.33
CA GLY A 74 1.04 -0.09 -8.27
C GLY A 74 1.25 0.81 -7.06
N SER A 75 0.92 0.26 -5.88
CA SER A 75 1.08 0.87 -4.57
C SER A 75 2.03 0.03 -3.72
N GLY A 76 2.62 0.65 -2.71
CA GLY A 76 3.44 -0.04 -1.73
C GLY A 76 4.78 0.62 -1.51
N SER A 77 5.55 0.05 -0.58
CA SER A 77 6.94 0.42 -0.32
C SER A 77 7.69 -0.81 0.18
N VAL A 78 9.02 -0.71 0.26
CA VAL A 78 9.82 -1.75 0.90
C VAL A 78 9.69 -1.60 2.42
N ALA A 79 9.30 -2.67 3.11
CA ALA A 79 9.08 -2.65 4.56
C ALA A 79 10.37 -2.84 5.39
N TYR A 80 11.54 -2.67 4.79
CA TYR A 80 12.82 -2.83 5.49
C TYR A 80 13.11 -1.61 6.34
N VAL A 81 13.49 -1.84 7.59
CA VAL A 81 13.93 -0.82 8.54
C VAL A 81 15.28 -1.27 9.11
N PRO A 82 16.32 -0.42 9.09
CA PRO A 82 17.60 -0.75 9.69
C PRO A 82 17.51 -1.04 11.20
N PRO A 83 18.36 -1.92 11.77
CA PRO A 83 18.36 -2.18 13.20
C PRO A 83 18.79 -0.99 14.08
N ASP A 84 19.71 -0.15 13.60
CA ASP A 84 20.13 1.08 14.29
C ASP A 84 19.33 2.27 13.73
N PRO A 85 18.57 3.01 14.56
CA PRO A 85 17.80 4.17 14.12
C PRO A 85 18.63 5.29 13.45
N LYS A 86 19.95 5.33 13.67
CA LYS A 86 20.83 6.32 13.01
C LYS A 86 21.09 6.02 11.55
N ASP A 87 20.91 4.76 11.15
CA ASP A 87 21.12 4.31 9.78
C ASP A 87 19.85 4.41 8.94
N ASP A 88 18.69 4.66 9.56
CA ASP A 88 17.42 4.93 8.88
C ASP A 88 17.43 6.34 8.29
N VAL A 89 17.49 6.42 6.96
CA VAL A 89 17.56 7.70 6.24
C VAL A 89 16.18 8.28 5.93
N GLN A 90 15.12 7.57 6.29
CA GLN A 90 13.72 7.97 6.07
C GLN A 90 13.10 8.69 7.30
N LEU A 91 13.86 8.83 8.40
CA LEU A 91 13.50 9.53 9.64
C LEU A 91 14.22 10.88 9.80
#